data_AF-A0A1D8T2Z5-F1
#
_entry.id   AF-A0A1D8T2Z5-F1
#
_cell.length_a   1.000
_cell.length_b   1.000
_cell.length_c   1.000
_cell.angle_alpha   90.00
_cell.angle_beta   90.00
_cell.angle_gamma   90.00
#
_symmetry.space_group_name_H-M   'P 1'
#
loop_
_entity.id
_entity.type
_entity.pdbx_description
1 polymer ?
#
loop_
_entity_poly.entity_id
_entity_poly.type
_entity_poly.pdbx_seq_one_letter_code
_entity_poly.pdbx_strand_id
1 'polypeptide(L)'
;MPTGTASLSWDPDTMEITATIDMHGFTPNSSHAMHIHPGTCANQTQPPSVPFPDISADADGAVQQTVVSDPVPEGIPTESYLNIHLAPSAELGAPTDVSFTPISCADIPADTTSAGPADLDMQTPPLEGQTPRGTATLNYNSDDRTLGVEVDVTGLQPDSTHAVHVHSGSCAAQGDVVYPVPDLQADESGSATSTTTIDDVDSPPPATGWYVNVHMGASDQIADNGTPTMLFAPILCGDVTE
;
A
#
# COMPACT_ATOMS: atom_id res chain seq x y z
N MET A 1 -2.64 -1.20 2.05
CA MET A 1 -1.91 -1.42 0.78
C MET A 1 -2.49 -0.50 -0.27
N PRO A 2 -1.66 0.22 -1.04
CA PRO A 2 -2.13 1.12 -2.08
C PRO A 2 -2.97 0.42 -3.15
N THR A 3 -4.23 0.82 -3.25
CA THR A 3 -5.16 0.35 -4.27
C THR A 3 -6.12 1.46 -4.68
N GLY A 4 -6.72 1.32 -5.85
CA GLY A 4 -7.67 2.29 -6.41
C GLY A 4 -7.59 2.27 -7.92
N THR A 5 -7.72 3.45 -8.53
CA THR A 5 -7.76 3.60 -9.98
C THR A 5 -6.74 4.62 -10.48
N ALA A 6 -6.28 4.40 -11.71
CA ALA A 6 -5.55 5.37 -12.50
C ALA A 6 -6.16 5.45 -13.90
N SER A 7 -6.24 6.65 -14.47
CA SER A 7 -6.64 6.84 -15.87
C SER A 7 -5.56 7.59 -16.63
N LEU A 8 -5.10 7.02 -17.74
CA LEU A 8 -4.09 7.61 -18.61
C LEU A 8 -4.74 8.18 -19.86
N SER A 9 -4.35 9.38 -20.26
CA SER A 9 -4.71 9.99 -21.55
C SER A 9 -3.50 10.68 -22.16
N TRP A 10 -3.45 10.81 -23.48
CA TRP A 10 -2.34 11.46 -24.17
C TRP A 10 -2.81 12.59 -25.07
N ASP A 11 -2.10 13.71 -25.03
CA ASP A 11 -2.38 14.90 -25.83
C ASP A 11 -1.48 14.94 -27.09
N PRO A 12 -2.03 14.93 -28.32
CA PRO A 12 -1.22 15.00 -29.54
C PRO A 12 -0.49 16.33 -29.77
N ASP A 13 -0.93 17.43 -29.13
CA ASP A 13 -0.31 18.74 -29.31
C ASP A 13 0.91 18.92 -28.41
N THR A 14 0.84 18.49 -27.15
CA THR A 14 1.99 18.52 -26.21
C THR A 14 2.84 17.26 -26.25
N MET A 15 2.27 16.17 -26.76
CA MET A 15 2.79 14.80 -26.72
C MET A 15 2.93 14.24 -25.31
N GLU A 16 2.28 14.80 -24.30
CA GLU A 16 2.42 14.37 -22.91
C GLU A 16 1.32 13.38 -22.51
N ILE A 17 1.63 12.48 -21.57
CA ILE A 17 0.65 11.60 -20.94
C ILE A 17 0.18 12.26 -19.65
N THR A 18 -1.14 12.41 -19.49
CA THR A 18 -1.78 12.80 -18.24
C THR A 18 -2.25 11.54 -17.50
N ALA A 19 -1.82 11.39 -16.25
CA ALA A 19 -2.28 10.35 -15.34
C ALA A 19 -3.15 10.99 -14.24
N THR A 20 -4.41 10.55 -14.13
CA THR A 20 -5.31 10.92 -13.03
C THR A 20 -5.43 9.74 -12.08
N ILE A 21 -5.06 9.94 -10.82
CA ILE A 21 -4.93 8.91 -9.79
C ILE A 21 -5.98 9.15 -8.70
N ASP A 22 -6.72 8.12 -8.34
CA ASP A 22 -7.63 8.08 -7.19
C ASP A 22 -7.40 6.76 -6.44
N MET A 23 -6.56 6.83 -5.41
CA MET A 23 -6.06 5.66 -4.68
C MET A 23 -5.94 5.96 -3.19
N HIS A 24 -5.94 4.90 -2.37
CA HIS A 24 -5.81 5.00 -0.91
C HIS A 24 -4.94 3.88 -0.35
N GLY A 25 -4.59 3.96 0.93
CA GLY A 25 -3.84 2.92 1.65
C GLY A 25 -2.32 3.06 1.52
N PHE A 26 -1.83 4.25 1.14
CA PHE A 26 -0.42 4.65 1.20
C PHE A 26 -0.01 4.97 2.63
N THR A 27 1.30 5.04 2.87
CA THR A 27 1.82 5.65 4.09
C THR A 27 1.29 7.10 4.18
N PRO A 28 0.76 7.55 5.32
CA PRO A 28 0.31 8.93 5.48
C PRO A 28 1.45 9.94 5.29
N ASN A 29 1.16 11.06 4.62
CA ASN A 29 2.08 12.17 4.38
C ASN A 29 3.39 11.78 3.68
N SER A 30 3.36 10.79 2.78
CA SER A 30 4.52 10.35 2.00
C SER A 30 4.44 10.70 0.52
N SER A 31 5.56 10.57 -0.19
CA SER A 31 5.70 10.79 -1.62
C SER A 31 6.18 9.52 -2.31
N HIS A 32 5.73 9.27 -3.54
CA HIS A 32 5.94 8.00 -4.24
C HIS A 32 6.28 8.24 -5.72
N ALA A 33 7.33 7.59 -6.20
CA ALA A 33 7.66 7.57 -7.61
C ALA A 33 6.65 6.73 -8.40
N MET A 34 6.30 7.18 -9.60
CA MET A 34 5.36 6.51 -10.49
C MET A 34 5.87 6.54 -11.93
N HIS A 35 5.89 5.37 -12.58
CA HIS A 35 6.37 5.25 -13.95
C HIS A 35 5.60 4.21 -14.76
N ILE A 36 5.61 4.36 -16.08
CA ILE A 36 5.26 3.27 -17.01
C ILE A 36 6.53 2.50 -17.38
N HIS A 37 6.41 1.17 -17.40
CA HIS A 37 7.48 0.25 -17.78
C HIS A 37 7.01 -0.71 -18.87
N PRO A 38 7.87 -1.13 -19.81
CA PRO A 38 7.57 -2.26 -20.69
C PRO A 38 7.38 -3.56 -19.89
N GLY A 39 6.48 -4.43 -20.34
CA GLY A 39 6.22 -5.72 -19.70
C GLY A 39 4.88 -5.77 -18.99
N THR A 40 4.84 -6.42 -17.83
CA THR A 40 3.61 -6.57 -17.03
C THR A 40 3.89 -6.37 -15.54
N CYS A 41 2.84 -6.08 -14.79
CA CYS A 41 2.80 -6.12 -13.33
C CYS A 41 3.44 -7.37 -12.72
N ALA A 42 3.28 -8.52 -13.38
CA ALA A 42 3.84 -9.79 -12.94
C ALA A 42 5.33 -9.96 -13.31
N ASN A 43 5.89 -9.12 -14.19
CA ASN A 43 7.28 -9.14 -14.62
C ASN A 43 7.85 -7.72 -14.75
N GLN A 44 8.33 -7.19 -13.63
CA GLN A 44 8.80 -5.80 -13.51
C GLN A 44 10.31 -5.63 -13.75
N THR A 45 10.88 -6.40 -14.68
CA THR A 45 12.34 -6.46 -14.88
C THR A 45 12.90 -5.39 -15.82
N GLN A 46 12.04 -4.74 -16.60
CA GLN A 46 12.47 -3.74 -17.59
C GLN A 46 12.59 -2.34 -16.97
N PRO A 47 13.53 -1.50 -17.44
CA PRO A 47 13.66 -0.12 -16.97
C PRO A 47 12.40 0.72 -17.32
N PRO A 48 12.13 1.81 -16.58
CA PRO A 48 10.99 2.67 -16.87
C PRO A 48 11.12 3.32 -18.25
N SER A 49 10.00 3.45 -18.95
CA SER A 49 9.91 4.11 -20.26
C SER A 49 9.28 5.51 -20.18
N VAL A 50 8.35 5.74 -19.23
CA VAL A 50 7.72 7.07 -19.04
C VAL A 50 7.69 7.42 -17.55
N PRO A 51 8.53 8.36 -17.09
CA PRO A 51 8.44 8.84 -15.73
C PRO A 51 7.36 9.91 -15.54
N PHE A 52 6.75 9.94 -14.36
CA PHE A 52 5.88 11.03 -13.91
C PHE A 52 6.52 11.77 -12.73
N PRO A 53 6.10 13.01 -12.44
CA PRO A 53 6.30 13.60 -11.13
C PRO A 53 5.81 12.68 -10.01
N ASP A 54 6.47 12.72 -8.85
CA ASP A 54 6.02 11.96 -7.69
C ASP A 54 4.58 12.34 -7.31
N ILE A 55 3.82 11.34 -6.89
CA ILE A 55 2.50 11.52 -6.29
C ILE A 55 2.64 11.58 -4.76
N SER A 56 1.76 12.33 -4.09
CA SER A 56 1.83 12.49 -2.63
C SER A 56 0.54 12.04 -1.95
N ALA A 57 0.69 11.22 -0.92
CA ALA A 57 -0.40 10.80 -0.06
C ALA A 57 -0.67 11.87 1.01
N ASP A 58 -1.95 12.12 1.29
CA ASP A 58 -2.37 13.00 2.38
C ASP A 58 -2.25 12.32 3.77
N ALA A 59 -2.79 12.96 4.80
CA ALA A 59 -2.75 12.47 6.17
C ALA A 59 -3.57 11.19 6.39
N ASP A 60 -4.51 10.88 5.50
CA ASP A 60 -5.33 9.66 5.56
C ASP A 60 -4.76 8.57 4.63
N GLY A 61 -3.62 8.86 3.99
CA GLY A 61 -2.94 7.99 3.02
C GLY A 61 -3.70 7.88 1.69
N ALA A 62 -4.48 8.90 1.32
CA ALA A 62 -5.15 8.99 0.04
C ALA A 62 -4.34 9.83 -0.97
N VAL A 63 -4.46 9.46 -2.24
CA VAL A 63 -3.88 10.15 -3.39
C VAL A 63 -5.01 10.43 -4.38
N GLN A 64 -5.38 11.70 -4.50
CA GLN A 64 -6.28 12.21 -5.53
C GLN A 64 -5.55 13.31 -6.31
N GLN A 65 -4.82 12.93 -7.36
CA GLN A 65 -3.92 13.82 -8.08
C GLN A 65 -3.95 13.60 -9.59
N THR A 66 -3.67 14.67 -10.34
CA THR A 66 -3.38 14.59 -11.77
C THR A 66 -1.94 15.02 -11.98
N VAL A 67 -1.15 14.15 -12.61
CA VAL A 67 0.25 14.42 -12.97
C VAL A 67 0.45 14.24 -14.47
N VAL A 68 1.43 14.95 -15.04
CA VAL A 68 1.71 14.96 -16.47
C VAL A 68 3.17 14.55 -16.68
N SER A 69 3.41 13.64 -17.61
CA SER A 69 4.76 13.18 -17.98
C SER A 69 5.51 14.24 -18.79
N ASP A 70 6.81 14.00 -19.01
CA ASP A 70 7.52 14.62 -20.13
C ASP A 70 6.92 14.14 -21.48
N PRO A 71 7.21 14.82 -22.61
CA PRO A 71 6.72 14.42 -23.93
C PRO A 71 7.08 12.98 -24.34
N VAL A 72 6.06 12.21 -24.73
CA VAL A 72 6.09 10.84 -25.27
C VAL A 72 5.48 10.86 -26.69
N PRO A 73 6.29 11.03 -27.76
CA PRO A 73 5.77 11.21 -29.13
C PRO A 73 4.91 10.07 -29.67
N GLU A 74 5.08 8.86 -29.14
CA GLU A 74 4.37 7.66 -29.60
C GLU A 74 3.02 7.44 -28.88
N GLY A 75 2.70 8.26 -27.87
CA GLY A 75 1.52 8.10 -27.03
C GLY A 75 1.71 7.11 -25.89
N ILE A 76 0.58 6.63 -25.33
CA ILE A 76 0.57 5.62 -24.26
C ILE A 76 1.21 4.33 -24.79
N PRO A 77 2.31 3.83 -24.19
CA PRO A 77 2.93 2.58 -24.63
C PRO A 77 2.02 1.38 -24.40
N THR A 78 1.84 0.52 -25.41
CA THR A 78 1.20 -0.79 -25.25
C THR A 78 2.19 -1.84 -24.71
N GLU A 79 1.70 -2.99 -24.26
CA GLU A 79 2.54 -4.06 -23.66
C GLU A 79 3.40 -3.52 -22.50
N SER A 80 2.77 -2.69 -21.68
CA SER A 80 3.40 -1.95 -20.60
C SER A 80 2.51 -1.98 -19.36
N TYR A 81 3.04 -1.52 -18.24
CA TYR A 81 2.30 -1.40 -16.98
C TYR A 81 2.68 -0.10 -16.28
N LEU A 82 1.73 0.47 -15.53
CA LEU A 82 1.97 1.55 -14.60
C LEU A 82 2.33 0.94 -13.25
N ASN A 83 3.38 1.45 -12.60
CA ASN A 83 3.71 1.06 -11.22
C ASN A 83 3.97 2.29 -10.35
N ILE A 84 3.83 2.06 -9.05
CA ILE A 84 4.12 3.04 -8.01
C ILE A 84 5.08 2.37 -7.02
N HIS A 85 6.16 3.06 -6.67
CA HIS A 85 7.18 2.59 -5.74
C HIS A 85 6.95 3.09 -4.31
N LEU A 86 7.56 2.39 -3.36
CA LEU A 86 7.54 2.75 -1.95
C LEU A 86 8.12 4.14 -1.70
N ALA A 87 9.23 4.48 -2.36
CA ALA A 87 9.94 5.75 -2.17
C ALA A 87 9.67 6.78 -3.28
N PRO A 88 9.91 8.08 -3.00
CA PRO A 88 9.93 9.12 -4.02
C PRO A 88 11.13 8.97 -4.98
N SER A 89 11.05 9.59 -6.16
CA SER A 89 12.05 9.42 -7.23
C SER A 89 13.47 9.77 -6.77
N ALA A 90 13.60 10.77 -5.88
CA ALA A 90 14.90 11.20 -5.35
C ALA A 90 15.56 10.21 -4.38
N GLU A 91 14.81 9.24 -3.86
CA GLU A 91 15.23 8.26 -2.85
C GLU A 91 15.23 6.81 -3.38
N LEU A 92 14.87 6.61 -4.65
CA LEU A 92 14.93 5.30 -5.29
C LEU A 92 16.38 4.80 -5.32
N GLY A 93 16.59 3.65 -4.68
CA GLY A 93 17.86 2.96 -4.61
C GLY A 93 18.06 1.95 -5.73
N ALA A 94 18.93 0.97 -5.50
CA ALA A 94 19.07 -0.19 -6.36
C ALA A 94 17.81 -1.09 -6.29
N PRO A 95 17.56 -1.97 -7.29
CA PRO A 95 16.40 -2.87 -7.28
C PRO A 95 16.28 -3.81 -6.07
N THR A 96 17.35 -3.97 -5.29
CA THR A 96 17.38 -4.76 -4.05
C THR A 96 17.06 -3.94 -2.80
N ASP A 97 17.01 -2.62 -2.91
CA ASP A 97 16.76 -1.73 -1.79
C ASP A 97 15.26 -1.63 -1.52
N VAL A 98 14.88 -1.51 -0.24
CA VAL A 98 13.47 -1.38 0.17
C VAL A 98 12.79 -0.17 -0.49
N SER A 99 13.53 0.90 -0.76
CA SER A 99 13.00 2.08 -1.45
C SER A 99 12.50 1.77 -2.87
N PHE A 100 13.04 0.73 -3.52
CA PHE A 100 12.65 0.29 -4.86
C PHE A 100 11.41 -0.61 -4.86
N THR A 101 10.90 -1.05 -3.70
CA THR A 101 9.75 -1.96 -3.63
C THR A 101 8.53 -1.38 -4.37
N PRO A 102 7.99 -2.07 -5.40
CA PRO A 102 6.74 -1.65 -6.01
C PRO A 102 5.58 -1.97 -5.05
N ILE A 103 4.72 -0.98 -4.81
CA ILE A 103 3.62 -1.08 -3.83
C ILE A 103 2.24 -1.14 -4.50
N SER A 104 2.15 -0.74 -5.76
CA SER A 104 0.96 -0.87 -6.59
C SER A 104 1.33 -0.93 -8.07
N CYS A 105 0.56 -1.64 -8.87
CA CYS A 105 0.70 -1.63 -10.32
C CYS A 105 -0.61 -1.99 -11.02
N ALA A 106 -0.69 -1.70 -12.32
CA ALA A 106 -1.68 -2.25 -13.24
C ALA A 106 -1.10 -2.40 -14.66
N ASP A 107 -1.45 -3.51 -15.33
CA ASP A 107 -1.16 -3.69 -16.75
C ASP A 107 -1.97 -2.70 -17.59
N ILE A 108 -1.33 -2.02 -18.53
CA ILE A 108 -2.03 -1.20 -19.52
C ILE A 108 -2.68 -2.15 -20.54
N PRO A 109 -4.01 -2.09 -20.75
CA PRO A 109 -4.71 -3.02 -21.65
C PRO A 109 -4.10 -3.03 -23.04
N ALA A 110 -3.91 -4.21 -23.63
CA ALA A 110 -3.24 -4.39 -24.91
C ALA A 110 -3.98 -3.71 -26.09
N ASP A 111 -5.28 -3.44 -25.95
CA ASP A 111 -6.12 -2.75 -26.91
C ASP A 111 -6.22 -1.22 -26.68
N THR A 112 -5.48 -0.70 -25.69
CA THR A 112 -5.34 0.74 -25.46
C THR A 112 -4.78 1.43 -26.71
N THR A 113 -5.50 2.44 -27.21
CA THR A 113 -4.98 3.28 -28.30
C THR A 113 -3.91 4.23 -27.76
N SER A 114 -3.00 4.71 -28.62
CA SER A 114 -1.95 5.64 -28.21
C SER A 114 -2.47 6.92 -27.53
N ALA A 115 -3.72 7.33 -27.80
CA ALA A 115 -4.36 8.48 -27.18
C ALA A 115 -5.08 8.16 -25.84
N GLY A 116 -5.33 6.87 -25.55
CA GLY A 116 -6.18 6.44 -24.44
C GLY A 116 -7.68 6.67 -24.68
N PRO A 117 -8.51 6.75 -23.62
CA PRO A 117 -8.09 6.57 -22.22
C PRO A 117 -7.65 5.12 -21.95
N ALA A 118 -6.75 4.94 -20.98
CA ALA A 118 -6.44 3.65 -20.38
C ALA A 118 -6.88 3.71 -18.91
N ASP A 119 -7.98 3.04 -18.58
CA ASP A 119 -8.48 2.95 -17.21
C ASP A 119 -7.89 1.70 -16.54
N LEU A 120 -7.26 1.92 -15.39
CA LEU A 120 -6.42 0.94 -14.71
C LEU A 120 -6.94 0.70 -13.30
N ASP A 121 -7.17 -0.56 -12.94
CA ASP A 121 -7.42 -0.99 -11.57
C ASP A 121 -6.08 -1.29 -10.88
N MET A 122 -5.61 -0.36 -10.05
CA MET A 122 -4.30 -0.45 -9.38
C MET A 122 -4.37 -1.38 -8.18
N GLN A 123 -3.48 -2.37 -8.14
CA GLN A 123 -3.45 -3.42 -7.14
C GLN A 123 -2.03 -3.68 -6.65
N THR A 124 -1.89 -4.28 -5.46
CA THR A 124 -0.57 -4.73 -4.98
C THR A 124 0.05 -5.69 -5.98
N PRO A 125 1.31 -5.45 -6.42
CA PRO A 125 1.96 -6.32 -7.37
C PRO A 125 2.16 -7.73 -6.79
N PRO A 126 2.20 -8.78 -7.62
CA PRO A 126 2.63 -10.09 -7.18
C PRO A 126 4.09 -9.99 -6.71
N LEU A 127 4.32 -9.98 -5.40
CA LEU A 127 5.66 -10.07 -4.84
C LEU A 127 6.12 -11.53 -4.93
N GLU A 128 7.30 -11.79 -5.48
CA GLU A 128 7.80 -13.16 -5.65
C GLU A 128 7.80 -13.91 -4.30
N GLY A 129 6.93 -14.92 -4.20
CA GLY A 129 6.80 -15.76 -3.01
C GLY A 129 6.10 -15.12 -1.81
N GLN A 130 5.73 -13.84 -1.85
CA GLN A 130 5.06 -13.14 -0.76
C GLN A 130 3.63 -12.79 -1.15
N THR A 131 2.67 -13.37 -0.43
CA THR A 131 1.25 -13.04 -0.59
C THR A 131 0.62 -12.92 0.79
N PRO A 132 0.95 -11.85 1.54
CA PRO A 132 0.44 -11.66 2.89
C PRO A 132 -1.09 -11.75 2.88
N ARG A 133 -1.63 -12.59 3.77
CA ARG A 133 -3.07 -12.76 4.01
C ARG A 133 -3.28 -13.14 5.46
N GLY A 134 -4.35 -12.65 6.06
CA GLY A 134 -4.64 -12.95 7.46
C GLY A 134 -6.05 -12.58 7.88
N THR A 135 -6.32 -12.83 9.15
CA THR A 135 -7.56 -12.49 9.85
C THR A 135 -7.21 -11.85 11.18
N ALA A 136 -8.03 -10.89 11.62
CA ALA A 136 -7.99 -10.34 12.97
C ALA A 136 -9.36 -10.54 13.63
N THR A 137 -9.36 -11.06 14.85
CA THR A 137 -10.57 -11.27 15.67
C THR A 137 -10.50 -10.38 16.89
N LEU A 138 -11.52 -9.54 17.09
CA LEU A 138 -11.67 -8.66 18.23
C LEU A 138 -12.82 -9.18 19.11
N ASN A 139 -12.54 -9.49 20.38
CA ASN A 139 -13.53 -10.01 21.32
C ASN A 139 -13.60 -9.15 22.58
N TYR A 140 -14.68 -8.41 22.75
CA TYR A 140 -14.90 -7.57 23.92
C TYR A 140 -15.62 -8.32 25.04
N ASN A 141 -15.07 -8.26 26.25
CA ASN A 141 -15.69 -8.75 27.47
C ASN A 141 -16.14 -7.56 28.33
N SER A 142 -17.44 -7.36 28.43
CA SER A 142 -18.04 -6.25 29.19
C SER A 142 -17.93 -6.40 30.70
N ASP A 143 -17.86 -7.63 31.21
CA ASP A 143 -17.79 -7.89 32.64
C ASP A 143 -16.40 -7.52 33.19
N ASP A 144 -15.37 -7.88 32.42
CA ASP A 144 -13.97 -7.61 32.77
C ASP A 144 -13.44 -6.29 32.16
N ARG A 145 -14.21 -5.64 31.27
CA ARG A 145 -13.81 -4.44 30.51
C ARG A 145 -12.50 -4.64 29.75
N THR A 146 -12.40 -5.77 29.04
CA THR A 146 -11.22 -6.13 28.27
C THR A 146 -11.54 -6.35 26.80
N LEU A 147 -10.58 -6.08 25.93
CA LEU A 147 -10.62 -6.40 24.51
C LEU A 147 -9.53 -7.43 24.18
N GLY A 148 -9.93 -8.65 23.84
CA GLY A 148 -9.05 -9.63 23.22
C GLY A 148 -8.84 -9.31 21.75
N VAL A 149 -7.58 -9.31 21.30
CA VAL A 149 -7.21 -9.16 19.89
C VAL A 149 -6.34 -10.35 19.51
N GLU A 150 -6.78 -11.10 18.51
CA GLU A 150 -6.05 -12.22 17.90
C GLU A 150 -5.82 -11.91 16.43
N VAL A 151 -4.59 -12.05 15.96
CA VAL A 151 -4.20 -11.79 14.57
C VAL A 151 -3.41 -12.97 14.05
N ASP A 152 -3.87 -13.56 12.95
CA ASP A 152 -3.25 -14.70 12.28
C ASP A 152 -2.93 -14.33 10.85
N VAL A 153 -1.66 -14.48 10.46
CA VAL A 153 -1.15 -14.08 9.15
C VAL A 153 -0.27 -15.16 8.55
N THR A 154 -0.33 -15.30 7.23
CA THR A 154 0.55 -16.15 6.41
C THR A 154 1.05 -15.39 5.20
N GLY A 155 2.11 -15.89 4.57
CA GLY A 155 2.67 -15.31 3.34
C GLY A 155 3.48 -14.03 3.57
N LEU A 156 3.87 -13.79 4.83
CA LEU A 156 4.85 -12.76 5.20
C LEU A 156 6.26 -13.17 4.72
N GLN A 157 7.19 -12.22 4.77
CA GLN A 157 8.60 -12.56 4.64
C GLN A 157 9.00 -13.55 5.77
N PRO A 158 9.74 -14.63 5.48
CA PRO A 158 10.23 -15.51 6.54
C PRO A 158 11.21 -14.81 7.49
N ASP A 159 11.19 -15.23 8.76
CA ASP A 159 12.09 -14.74 9.81
C ASP A 159 12.07 -13.21 10.02
N SER A 160 10.94 -12.55 9.74
CA SER A 160 10.76 -11.11 9.90
C SER A 160 9.80 -10.76 11.03
N THR A 161 9.79 -9.48 11.42
CA THR A 161 8.94 -8.93 12.47
C THR A 161 8.08 -7.80 11.90
N HIS A 162 6.80 -7.78 12.24
CA HIS A 162 5.83 -6.84 11.68
C HIS A 162 4.97 -6.20 12.77
N ALA A 163 4.91 -4.87 12.79
CA ALA A 163 4.02 -4.13 13.68
C ALA A 163 2.55 -4.37 13.30
N VAL A 164 1.68 -4.39 14.30
CA VAL A 164 0.23 -4.53 14.12
C VAL A 164 -0.49 -3.53 15.00
N HIS A 165 -1.48 -2.86 14.43
CA HIS A 165 -2.26 -1.88 15.15
C HIS A 165 -3.75 -2.01 14.85
N VAL A 166 -4.56 -1.69 15.86
CA VAL A 166 -5.97 -1.36 15.67
C VAL A 166 -6.05 0.16 15.52
N HIS A 167 -6.61 0.62 14.42
CA HIS A 167 -6.77 2.04 14.09
C HIS A 167 -8.25 2.43 14.03
N SER A 168 -8.51 3.73 14.17
CA SER A 168 -9.79 4.33 13.82
C SER A 168 -9.88 4.61 12.32
N GLY A 169 -11.08 4.72 11.77
CA GLY A 169 -11.31 4.94 10.34
C GLY A 169 -11.51 3.63 9.56
N SER A 170 -10.95 3.56 8.36
CA SER A 170 -10.98 2.38 7.49
C SER A 170 -9.68 2.24 6.70
N CYS A 171 -9.50 1.10 6.02
CA CYS A 171 -8.41 0.92 5.08
C CYS A 171 -8.36 1.99 3.97
N ALA A 172 -9.50 2.60 3.65
CA ALA A 172 -9.61 3.65 2.64
C ALA A 172 -9.48 5.07 3.19
N ALA A 173 -9.67 5.27 4.50
CA ALA A 173 -9.52 6.54 5.19
C ALA A 173 -8.85 6.27 6.53
N GLN A 174 -7.51 6.22 6.52
CA GLN A 174 -6.72 5.82 7.67
C GLN A 174 -6.83 6.85 8.79
N GLY A 175 -6.80 6.38 10.04
CA GLY A 175 -6.91 7.23 11.22
C GLY A 175 -5.88 6.88 12.28
N ASP A 176 -5.99 7.51 13.44
CA ASP A 176 -5.05 7.32 14.54
C ASP A 176 -5.08 5.90 15.09
N VAL A 177 -3.94 5.48 15.66
CA VAL A 177 -3.83 4.23 16.43
C VAL A 177 -4.76 4.31 17.64
N VAL A 178 -5.66 3.34 17.76
CA VAL A 178 -6.52 3.16 18.93
C VAL A 178 -5.83 2.26 19.94
N TYR A 179 -5.33 1.11 19.49
CA TYR A 179 -4.61 0.16 20.34
C TYR A 179 -3.38 -0.44 19.64
N PRO A 180 -2.23 -0.52 20.32
CA PRO A 180 -1.12 -1.31 19.86
C PRO A 180 -1.38 -2.81 20.07
N VAL A 181 -0.91 -3.63 19.14
CA VAL A 181 -0.89 -5.09 19.26
C VAL A 181 0.59 -5.52 19.27
N PRO A 182 0.99 -6.54 20.05
CA PRO A 182 2.36 -7.04 19.99
C PRO A 182 2.74 -7.45 18.57
N ASP A 183 3.97 -7.14 18.17
CA ASP A 183 4.49 -7.45 16.84
C ASP A 183 4.29 -8.92 16.48
N LEU A 184 3.94 -9.15 15.22
CA LEU A 184 3.93 -10.47 14.61
C LEU A 184 5.38 -10.89 14.32
N GLN A 185 5.76 -12.06 14.83
CA GLN A 185 7.01 -12.71 14.46
C GLN A 185 6.71 -13.80 13.42
N ALA A 186 7.09 -13.56 12.18
CA ALA A 186 6.99 -14.56 11.12
C ALA A 186 8.03 -15.67 11.34
N ASP A 187 7.58 -16.91 11.21
CA ASP A 187 8.44 -18.10 11.22
C ASP A 187 9.10 -18.34 9.86
N GLU A 188 9.84 -19.44 9.72
CA GLU A 188 10.53 -19.85 8.48
C GLU A 188 9.57 -20.07 7.30
N SER A 189 8.27 -20.24 7.56
CA SER A 189 7.22 -20.40 6.56
C SER A 189 6.49 -19.09 6.22
N GLY A 190 6.82 -17.99 6.88
CA GLY A 190 6.12 -16.70 6.74
C GLY A 190 4.77 -16.68 7.47
N SER A 191 4.58 -17.52 8.49
CA SER A 191 3.37 -17.57 9.32
C SER A 191 3.62 -16.87 10.66
N ALA A 192 2.65 -16.11 11.14
CA ALA A 192 2.72 -15.41 12.42
C ALA A 192 1.34 -15.33 13.09
N THR A 193 1.34 -15.47 14.42
CA THR A 193 0.16 -15.22 15.26
C THR A 193 0.53 -14.29 16.40
N SER A 194 -0.37 -13.36 16.75
CA SER A 194 -0.26 -12.53 17.94
C SER A 194 -1.61 -12.52 18.67
N THR A 195 -1.57 -12.69 19.99
CA THR A 195 -2.76 -12.64 20.85
C THR A 195 -2.47 -11.72 22.03
N THR A 196 -3.35 -10.75 22.26
CA THR A 196 -3.25 -9.83 23.39
C THR A 196 -4.61 -9.59 24.02
N THR A 197 -4.59 -9.20 25.31
CA THR A 197 -5.75 -8.68 26.03
C THR A 197 -5.43 -7.26 26.45
N ILE A 198 -6.28 -6.33 26.02
CA ILE A 198 -6.18 -4.92 26.36
C ILE A 198 -7.15 -4.67 27.52
N ASP A 199 -6.62 -4.17 28.63
CA ASP A 199 -7.39 -3.83 29.82
C ASP A 199 -8.01 -2.42 29.71
N ASP A 200 -8.95 -2.12 30.62
CA ASP A 200 -9.57 -0.80 30.79
C ASP A 200 -10.28 -0.27 29.53
N VAL A 201 -10.87 -1.17 28.73
CA VAL A 201 -11.68 -0.81 27.57
C VAL A 201 -13.12 -0.51 28.01
N ASP A 202 -13.51 0.75 27.98
CA ASP A 202 -14.79 1.23 28.54
C ASP A 202 -16.03 0.89 27.69
N SER A 203 -15.83 0.62 26.40
CA SER A 203 -16.91 0.40 25.45
C SER A 203 -16.54 -0.67 24.43
N PRO A 204 -17.51 -1.46 23.91
CA PRO A 204 -17.23 -2.40 22.84
C PRO A 204 -16.64 -1.68 21.62
N PRO A 205 -15.81 -2.38 20.81
CA PRO A 205 -15.44 -1.92 19.48
C PRO A 205 -16.68 -1.51 18.68
N PRO A 206 -16.61 -0.45 17.88
CA PRO A 206 -17.73 -0.07 17.03
C PRO A 206 -17.94 -1.12 15.93
N ALA A 207 -19.19 -1.29 15.50
CA ALA A 207 -19.54 -2.20 14.40
C ALA A 207 -18.81 -1.90 13.07
N THR A 208 -18.43 -0.64 12.89
CA THR A 208 -17.66 -0.12 11.76
C THR A 208 -16.80 1.06 12.23
N GLY A 209 -15.77 1.40 11.47
CA GLY A 209 -14.97 2.61 11.72
C GLY A 209 -13.73 2.36 12.54
N TRP A 210 -13.35 1.08 12.74
CA TRP A 210 -12.00 0.65 13.04
C TRP A 210 -11.47 -0.24 11.90
N TYR A 211 -10.16 -0.31 11.77
CA TYR A 211 -9.47 -1.28 10.92
C TYR A 211 -8.23 -1.81 11.61
N VAL A 212 -7.75 -2.98 11.16
CA VAL A 212 -6.48 -3.56 11.60
C VAL A 212 -5.53 -3.54 10.40
N ASN A 213 -4.29 -3.11 10.62
CA ASN A 213 -3.24 -3.21 9.62
C ASN A 213 -2.02 -3.96 10.16
N VAL A 214 -1.23 -4.47 9.22
CA VAL A 214 0.10 -5.03 9.47
C VAL A 214 1.09 -4.20 8.66
N HIS A 215 2.18 -3.77 9.29
CA HIS A 215 3.20 -2.95 8.67
C HIS A 215 4.37 -3.78 8.11
N MET A 216 5.16 -3.19 7.22
CA MET A 216 6.32 -3.84 6.60
C MET A 216 7.43 -4.17 7.61
N GLY A 217 7.67 -3.33 8.62
CA GLY A 217 8.66 -3.57 9.67
C GLY A 217 8.09 -3.63 11.08
N ALA A 218 8.99 -3.79 12.07
CA ALA A 218 8.69 -3.90 13.49
C ALA A 218 8.29 -2.55 14.13
N SER A 219 7.63 -2.58 15.29
CA SER A 219 7.10 -1.37 15.94
C SER A 219 8.18 -0.32 16.25
N ASP A 220 9.41 -0.74 16.51
CA ASP A 220 10.55 0.14 16.78
C ASP A 220 11.23 0.69 15.51
N GLN A 221 10.77 0.28 14.32
CA GLN A 221 11.35 0.65 13.02
C GLN A 221 10.43 1.50 12.16
N ILE A 222 9.12 1.40 12.35
CA ILE A 222 8.11 2.04 11.47
C ILE A 222 8.03 3.56 11.64
N ALA A 223 8.55 4.11 12.74
CA ALA A 223 8.53 5.55 12.99
C ALA A 223 9.86 6.03 13.57
N ASP A 224 10.38 7.13 13.02
CA ASP A 224 11.49 7.89 13.59
C ASP A 224 10.98 9.23 14.12
N ASN A 225 11.04 9.41 15.44
CA ASN A 225 10.56 10.61 16.14
C ASN A 225 9.14 11.04 15.71
N GLY A 226 8.23 10.07 15.57
CA GLY A 226 6.83 10.27 15.16
C GLY A 226 6.60 10.43 13.65
N THR A 227 7.66 10.35 12.83
CA THR A 227 7.56 10.40 11.37
C THR A 227 7.62 8.98 10.80
N PRO A 228 6.67 8.57 9.93
CA PRO A 228 6.73 7.28 9.25
C PRO A 228 8.06 7.06 8.51
N THR A 229 8.67 5.88 8.68
CA THR A 229 9.78 5.43 7.84
C THR A 229 9.26 4.65 6.63
N MET A 230 10.14 4.23 5.72
CA MET A 230 9.74 3.33 4.62
C MET A 230 9.13 2.02 5.12
N LEU A 231 9.56 1.53 6.29
CA LEU A 231 9.05 0.31 6.89
C LEU A 231 7.63 0.47 7.47
N PHE A 232 7.10 1.70 7.52
CA PHE A 232 5.72 1.96 7.88
C PHE A 232 4.71 1.40 6.87
N ALA A 233 5.08 1.17 5.61
CA ALA A 233 4.12 0.77 4.58
C ALA A 233 3.17 -0.35 5.04
N PRO A 234 1.83 -0.15 4.98
CA PRO A 234 0.88 -1.19 5.34
C PRO A 234 0.91 -2.33 4.32
N ILE A 235 1.24 -3.55 4.77
CA ILE A 235 1.29 -4.76 3.93
C ILE A 235 0.00 -5.58 3.98
N LEU A 236 -0.80 -5.40 5.03
CA LEU A 236 -2.16 -5.93 5.14
C LEU A 236 -3.06 -4.87 5.76
N CYS A 237 -4.34 -4.90 5.39
CA CYS A 237 -5.36 -4.08 6.01
C CYS A 237 -6.71 -4.82 5.94
N GLY A 238 -7.50 -4.74 7.02
CA GLY A 238 -8.86 -5.22 7.06
C GLY A 238 -9.73 -4.32 7.92
N ASP A 239 -10.85 -3.85 7.37
CA ASP A 239 -11.86 -3.13 8.13
C ASP A 239 -12.52 -4.07 9.14
N VAL A 240 -12.72 -3.58 10.36
CA VAL A 240 -13.48 -4.30 11.37
C VAL A 240 -14.96 -4.23 11.00
N THR A 241 -15.56 -5.41 10.85
CA THR A 241 -16.98 -5.60 10.59
C THR A 241 -17.57 -6.59 11.61
N GLU A 242 -18.85 -6.47 11.93
CA GLU A 242 -19.56 -7.48 12.74
C GLU A 242 -19.77 -8.83 12.04
#